data_AF-A0A7C2L678-F1
#
_entry.id   AF-A0A7C2L678-F1
#
_cell.length_a   1.000
_cell.length_b   1.000
_cell.length_c   1.000
_cell.angle_alpha   90.00
_cell.angle_beta   90.00
_cell.angle_gamma   90.00
#
_symmetry.space_group_name_H-M   'P 1'
#
loop_
_entity.id
_entity.type
_entity.pdbx_description
1 polymer ?
#
loop_
_entity_poly.entity_id
_entity_poly.type
_entity_poly.pdbx_seq_one_letter_code
_entity_poly.pdbx_strand_id
1 'polypeptide(L)'
;MGYYKYVAELWKRPDKGPLAELYRKRLMEWRKQPSIVRVERPTRINRARALGYKAKPGFVVVRVRVRKGGLNRPRPSSGRRPKRMGVHGYAPHKSSQLIAEERAARKYPNLVVLGSYWVGEDGMYEWYEVVMVDPHHPCVKNDPERNWVCGVRRKVDHSDKVKKVLEKLKRKLDEQSSAQR
;
A
#
# COMPACT_ATOMS: atom_id res chain seq x y z
N MET A 1 -14.63 16.52 14.94
CA MET A 1 -14.75 15.04 14.79
C MET A 1 -14.89 14.74 13.29
N GLY A 2 -13.93 14.11 12.63
CA GLY A 2 -13.94 13.96 11.16
C GLY A 2 -14.58 12.65 10.67
N TYR A 3 -15.07 12.65 9.42
CA TYR A 3 -15.65 11.47 8.74
C TYR A 3 -14.84 10.17 8.95
N TYR A 4 -13.51 10.23 8.81
CA TYR A 4 -12.65 9.05 8.97
C TYR A 4 -12.69 8.41 10.35
N LYS A 5 -12.98 9.19 11.41
CA LYS A 5 -13.12 8.67 12.77
C LYS A 5 -14.34 7.75 12.87
N TYR A 6 -15.48 8.17 12.32
CA TYR A 6 -16.71 7.37 12.30
C TYR A 6 -16.53 6.11 11.46
N VAL A 7 -15.86 6.20 10.30
CA VAL A 7 -15.50 5.00 9.52
C VAL A 7 -14.62 4.06 10.35
N ALA A 8 -13.62 4.57 11.06
CA ALA A 8 -12.79 3.73 11.91
C ALA A 8 -13.60 3.02 13.02
N GLU A 9 -14.56 3.71 13.61
CA GLU A 9 -15.46 3.20 14.65
C GLU A 9 -16.38 2.09 14.14
N LEU A 10 -17.02 2.29 12.98
CA LEU A 10 -17.87 1.27 12.33
C LEU A 10 -17.12 -0.05 12.07
N TRP A 11 -15.84 0.05 11.73
CA TRP A 11 -15.02 -1.10 11.42
C TRP A 11 -14.35 -1.77 12.64
N LYS A 12 -14.59 -1.29 13.87
CA LYS A 12 -14.12 -1.99 15.08
C LYS A 12 -14.87 -3.29 15.32
N ARG A 13 -16.16 -3.32 14.98
CA ARG A 13 -17.05 -4.50 15.09
C ARG A 13 -17.90 -4.63 13.82
N PRO A 14 -17.28 -5.04 12.69
CA PRO A 14 -17.95 -5.07 11.40
C PRO A 14 -19.06 -6.13 11.30
N ASP A 15 -19.12 -7.07 12.23
CA ASP A 15 -20.02 -8.22 12.29
C ASP A 15 -21.35 -7.95 13.03
N LYS A 16 -21.38 -6.97 13.95
CA LYS A 16 -22.52 -6.72 14.86
C LYS A 16 -23.15 -5.33 14.76
N GLY A 17 -22.64 -4.47 13.87
CA GLY A 17 -23.09 -3.09 13.73
C GLY A 17 -23.94 -2.84 12.47
N PRO A 18 -24.20 -1.56 12.13
CA PRO A 18 -24.90 -1.19 10.89
C PRO A 18 -24.14 -1.60 9.62
N LEU A 19 -22.84 -1.91 9.74
CA LEU A 19 -22.01 -2.46 8.67
C LEU A 19 -22.24 -3.97 8.43
N ALA A 20 -22.85 -4.69 9.38
CA ALA A 20 -22.91 -6.15 9.38
C ALA A 20 -23.57 -6.76 8.15
N GLU A 21 -24.71 -6.20 7.74
CA GLU A 21 -25.43 -6.69 6.58
C GLU A 21 -24.61 -6.52 5.28
N LEU A 22 -24.03 -5.33 5.09
CA LEU A 22 -23.15 -5.03 3.96
C LEU A 22 -21.88 -5.89 3.98
N TYR A 23 -21.30 -6.09 5.16
CA TYR A 23 -20.11 -6.92 5.35
C TYR A 23 -20.40 -8.38 4.97
N ARG A 24 -21.53 -8.93 5.41
CA ARG A 24 -21.96 -10.30 5.06
C ARG A 24 -22.21 -10.45 3.56
N LYS A 25 -22.89 -9.49 2.93
CA LYS A 25 -23.12 -9.45 1.47
C LYS A 25 -21.79 -9.47 0.69
N ARG A 26 -20.83 -8.65 1.11
CA ARG A 26 -19.47 -8.61 0.52
C ARG A 26 -18.71 -9.92 0.67
N LEU A 27 -18.73 -10.54 1.85
CA LEU A 27 -18.06 -11.84 2.05
C LEU A 27 -18.63 -12.93 1.12
N MET A 28 -19.95 -12.94 0.91
CA MET A 28 -20.58 -13.89 -0.03
C MET A 28 -20.10 -13.65 -1.48
N GLU A 29 -19.96 -12.40 -1.89
CA GLU A 29 -19.42 -12.04 -3.20
C GLU A 29 -17.95 -12.44 -3.34
N TRP A 30 -17.11 -12.13 -2.34
CA TRP A 30 -15.66 -12.36 -2.39
C TRP A 30 -15.28 -13.83 -2.37
N ARG A 31 -16.14 -14.72 -1.86
CA ARG A 31 -15.96 -16.17 -1.98
C ARG A 31 -16.00 -16.65 -3.43
N LYS A 32 -16.81 -16.01 -4.27
CA LYS A 32 -16.94 -16.34 -5.70
C LYS A 32 -15.82 -15.71 -6.54
N GLN A 33 -15.16 -14.68 -6.02
CA GLN A 33 -14.08 -13.98 -6.71
C GLN A 33 -12.77 -14.78 -6.73
N PRO A 34 -11.86 -14.49 -7.70
CA PRO A 34 -10.51 -15.03 -7.73
C PRO A 34 -9.68 -14.68 -6.49
N SER A 35 -8.53 -15.35 -6.33
CA SER A 35 -7.67 -15.13 -5.15
C SER A 35 -7.05 -13.73 -5.06
N ILE A 36 -6.85 -13.07 -6.21
CA ILE A 36 -6.28 -11.73 -6.32
C ILE A 36 -7.19 -10.95 -7.28
N VAL A 37 -7.76 -9.85 -6.81
CA VAL A 37 -8.69 -9.01 -7.58
C VAL A 37 -8.27 -7.55 -7.45
N ARG A 38 -8.20 -6.84 -8.57
CA ARG A 38 -8.02 -5.39 -8.56
C ARG A 38 -9.33 -4.73 -8.18
N VAL A 39 -9.30 -3.83 -7.20
CA VAL A 39 -10.46 -3.06 -6.75
C VAL A 39 -10.31 -1.61 -7.21
N GLU A 40 -11.39 -1.02 -7.71
CA GLU A 40 -11.38 0.36 -8.19
C GLU A 40 -11.20 1.37 -7.06
N ARG A 41 -11.91 1.18 -5.94
CA ARG A 41 -11.88 2.05 -4.77
C ARG A 41 -11.65 1.23 -3.50
N PRO A 42 -10.85 1.74 -2.54
CA PRO A 42 -10.59 1.03 -1.29
C PRO A 42 -11.89 0.84 -0.50
N THR A 43 -12.07 -0.36 0.06
CA THR A 43 -13.23 -0.66 0.91
C THR A 43 -13.19 0.12 2.22
N ARG A 44 -11.97 0.34 2.76
CA ARG A 44 -11.70 1.11 3.98
C ARG A 44 -10.86 2.33 3.67
N ILE A 45 -11.51 3.43 3.27
CA ILE A 45 -10.82 4.66 2.89
C ILE A 45 -9.95 5.23 4.02
N ASN A 46 -10.37 5.12 5.28
CA ASN A 46 -9.61 5.60 6.43
C ASN A 46 -8.24 4.91 6.56
N ARG A 47 -8.20 3.57 6.48
CA ARG A 47 -6.97 2.79 6.55
C ARG A 47 -6.11 2.95 5.31
N ALA A 48 -6.72 2.96 4.12
CA ALA A 48 -6.01 3.20 2.88
C ALA A 48 -5.29 4.57 2.91
N ARG A 49 -5.96 5.63 3.36
CA ARG A 49 -5.37 6.97 3.51
C ARG A 49 -4.21 6.99 4.50
N ALA A 50 -4.34 6.29 5.63
CA ALA A 50 -3.25 6.17 6.62
C ALA A 50 -1.99 5.52 6.04
N LEU A 51 -2.14 4.55 5.13
CA LEU A 51 -1.02 3.92 4.42
C LEU A 51 -0.47 4.79 3.27
N GLY A 52 -1.17 5.86 2.89
CA GLY A 52 -0.73 6.78 1.86
C GLY A 52 -1.45 6.68 0.52
N TYR A 53 -2.59 6.00 0.47
CA TYR A 53 -3.43 5.99 -0.74
C TYR A 53 -3.86 7.42 -1.11
N LYS A 54 -3.69 7.77 -2.38
CA LYS A 54 -4.28 8.97 -2.99
C LYS A 54 -5.16 8.56 -4.15
N ALA A 55 -6.29 9.25 -4.30
CA ALA A 55 -7.17 9.08 -5.46
C ALA A 55 -6.57 9.82 -6.67
N LYS A 56 -5.44 9.30 -7.17
CA LYS A 56 -4.73 9.78 -8.36
C LYS A 56 -4.41 8.60 -9.27
N PRO A 57 -4.27 8.81 -10.58
CA PRO A 57 -3.71 7.82 -11.48
C PRO A 57 -2.32 7.35 -10.98
N GLY A 58 -2.06 6.05 -11.10
CA GLY A 58 -0.85 5.41 -10.56
C GLY A 58 -1.01 4.78 -9.18
N PHE A 59 -2.12 5.00 -8.47
CA PHE A 59 -2.46 4.24 -7.26
C PHE A 59 -3.42 3.09 -7.59
N VAL A 60 -3.12 1.90 -7.09
CA VAL A 60 -3.92 0.70 -7.29
C VAL A 60 -4.20 0.05 -5.94
N VAL A 61 -5.42 -0.46 -5.76
CA VAL A 61 -5.78 -1.27 -4.59
C VAL A 61 -6.09 -2.68 -5.08
N VAL A 62 -5.46 -3.67 -4.46
CA VAL A 62 -5.61 -5.08 -4.82
C VAL A 62 -6.13 -5.84 -3.61
N ARG A 63 -7.27 -6.53 -3.76
CA ARG A 63 -7.77 -7.45 -2.75
C ARG A 63 -7.15 -8.82 -2.94
N VAL A 64 -6.60 -9.37 -1.86
CA VAL A 64 -5.96 -10.68 -1.85
C VAL A 64 -6.61 -11.53 -0.77
N ARG A 65 -6.99 -12.77 -1.13
CA ARG A 65 -7.43 -13.78 -0.16
C ARG A 65 -6.27 -14.67 0.27
N VAL A 66 -6.15 -14.90 1.57
CA VAL A 66 -5.17 -15.78 2.20
C VAL A 66 -5.92 -16.84 3.01
N ARG A 67 -5.49 -18.10 2.91
CA ARG A 67 -6.14 -19.20 3.64
C ARG A 67 -5.73 -19.14 5.11
N LYS A 68 -6.69 -19.32 6.01
CA LYS A 68 -6.47 -19.43 7.45
C LYS A 68 -5.80 -20.77 7.80
N GLY A 69 -5.11 -20.76 8.94
CA GLY A 69 -4.50 -21.94 9.54
C GLY A 69 -2.98 -21.98 9.43
N GLY A 70 -2.42 -23.09 9.90
CA GLY A 70 -0.99 -23.31 9.92
C GLY A 70 -0.41 -23.75 8.58
N LEU A 71 0.91 -23.89 8.55
CA LEU A 71 1.68 -24.47 7.48
C LEU A 71 1.84 -25.98 7.71
N ASN A 72 1.57 -26.77 6.68
CA ASN A 72 1.99 -28.16 6.63
C ASN A 72 3.28 -28.25 5.82
N ARG A 73 4.31 -28.89 6.37
CA ARG A 73 5.58 -29.13 5.68
C ARG A 73 5.38 -30.27 4.65
N PRO A 74 6.14 -30.30 3.56
CA PRO A 74 6.16 -31.47 2.68
C PRO A 74 6.72 -32.68 3.44
N ARG A 75 6.14 -33.86 3.22
CA ARG A 75 6.59 -35.10 3.87
C ARG A 75 7.98 -35.48 3.33
N PRO A 76 9.00 -35.70 4.19
CA PRO A 76 10.29 -36.19 3.75
C PRO A 76 10.16 -37.55 3.04
N SER A 77 10.85 -37.72 1.91
CA SER A 77 10.86 -38.97 1.13
C SER A 77 11.84 -40.02 1.66
N SER A 78 12.94 -39.60 2.26
CA SER A 78 13.99 -40.47 2.82
C SER A 78 13.99 -40.46 4.35
N GLY A 79 14.63 -41.46 4.96
CA GLY A 79 14.78 -41.57 6.42
C GLY A 79 15.28 -40.29 7.10
N ARG A 80 14.62 -39.91 8.20
CA ARG A 80 15.00 -38.77 9.06
C ARG A 80 14.84 -39.18 10.52
N ARG A 81 15.55 -38.46 11.40
CA ARG A 81 15.35 -38.59 12.85
C ARG A 81 13.88 -38.31 13.20
N PRO A 82 13.28 -39.00 14.18
CA PRO A 82 11.87 -38.81 14.56
C PRO A 82 11.48 -37.34 14.78
N LYS A 83 12.35 -36.55 15.42
CA LYS A 83 12.15 -35.11 15.65
C LYS A 83 12.00 -34.26 14.37
N ARG A 84 12.47 -34.76 13.21
CA ARG A 84 12.40 -34.08 11.90
C ARG A 84 11.31 -34.69 10.99
N MET A 85 10.52 -35.64 11.48
CA MET A 85 9.43 -36.29 10.73
C MET A 85 8.08 -35.57 10.87
N GLY A 86 7.98 -34.51 11.68
CA GLY A 86 6.75 -33.73 11.82
C GLY A 86 6.34 -33.03 10.52
N VAL A 87 5.06 -33.14 10.16
CA VAL A 87 4.47 -32.61 8.92
C VAL A 87 3.44 -31.52 9.22
N HIS A 88 2.54 -31.78 10.17
CA HIS A 88 1.40 -30.91 10.48
C HIS A 88 1.66 -29.98 11.66
N GLY A 89 0.86 -28.91 11.76
CA GLY A 89 0.81 -28.06 12.95
C GLY A 89 1.95 -27.07 13.09
N TYR A 90 2.66 -26.73 12.00
CA TYR A 90 3.67 -25.68 12.05
C TYR A 90 3.03 -24.31 11.85
N ALA A 91 3.46 -23.32 12.65
CA ALA A 91 3.12 -21.93 12.38
C ALA A 91 3.99 -21.39 11.23
N PRO A 92 3.41 -20.65 10.27
CA PRO A 92 4.21 -19.93 9.29
C PRO A 92 5.04 -18.84 9.98
N HIS A 93 6.28 -18.64 9.52
CA HIS A 93 7.13 -17.55 10.02
C HIS A 93 6.64 -16.15 9.59
N LYS A 94 5.87 -16.08 8.49
CA LYS A 94 5.32 -14.84 7.94
C LYS A 94 3.87 -14.69 8.39
N SER A 95 3.45 -13.45 8.66
CA SER A 95 2.04 -13.14 8.90
C SER A 95 1.20 -13.31 7.63
N SER A 96 -0.10 -13.62 7.77
CA SER A 96 -1.05 -13.66 6.65
C SER A 96 -1.04 -12.36 5.85
N GLN A 97 -0.85 -11.23 6.53
CA GLN A 97 -0.76 -9.91 5.93
C GLN A 97 0.47 -9.78 5.02
N LEU A 98 1.66 -10.18 5.49
CA LEU A 98 2.88 -10.16 4.67
C LEU A 98 2.76 -11.13 3.48
N ILE A 99 2.14 -12.30 3.68
CA ILE A 99 1.85 -13.25 2.61
C ILE A 99 0.95 -12.62 1.54
N ALA A 100 -0.04 -11.81 1.94
CA ALA A 100 -0.92 -11.10 1.01
C ALA A 100 -0.14 -10.05 0.18
N GLU A 101 0.74 -9.29 0.81
CA GLU A 101 1.60 -8.31 0.14
C GLU A 101 2.54 -8.98 -0.87
N GLU A 102 3.20 -10.07 -0.49
CA GLU A 102 4.07 -10.83 -1.41
C GLU A 102 3.29 -11.41 -2.58
N ARG A 103 2.06 -11.90 -2.37
CA ARG A 103 1.20 -12.39 -3.45
C ARG A 103 0.81 -11.28 -4.43
N ALA A 104 0.48 -10.09 -3.92
CA ALA A 104 0.17 -8.93 -4.76
C ALA A 104 1.39 -8.46 -5.56
N ALA A 105 2.56 -8.35 -4.92
CA ALA A 105 3.80 -7.95 -5.57
C ALA A 105 4.22 -8.94 -6.68
N ARG A 106 4.07 -10.26 -6.44
CA ARG A 106 4.33 -11.28 -7.48
C ARG A 106 3.38 -11.18 -8.66
N LYS A 107 2.12 -10.77 -8.44
CA LYS A 107 1.12 -10.63 -9.52
C LYS A 107 1.34 -9.36 -10.34
N TYR A 108 1.79 -8.27 -9.70
CA TYR A 108 2.03 -6.97 -10.33
C TYR A 108 3.47 -6.51 -10.08
N PRO A 109 4.46 -7.10 -10.80
CA PRO A 109 5.88 -6.82 -10.58
C PRO A 109 6.29 -5.38 -10.96
N ASN A 110 5.50 -4.71 -11.80
CA ASN A 110 5.71 -3.32 -12.21
C ASN A 110 5.23 -2.30 -11.16
N LEU A 111 4.58 -2.75 -10.08
CA LEU A 111 4.05 -1.90 -9.03
C LEU A 111 4.81 -2.13 -7.72
N VAL A 112 4.90 -1.09 -6.90
CA VAL A 112 5.51 -1.14 -5.57
C VAL A 112 4.42 -1.18 -4.51
N VAL A 113 4.56 -2.08 -3.53
CA VAL A 113 3.65 -2.18 -2.39
C VAL A 113 3.96 -1.06 -1.39
N LEU A 114 2.95 -0.26 -1.02
CA LEU A 114 3.05 0.70 0.09
C LEU A 114 2.70 0.07 1.44
N GLY A 115 1.79 -0.89 1.43
CA GLY A 115 1.32 -1.61 2.61
C GLY A 115 -0.06 -2.18 2.39
N SER A 116 -0.60 -2.84 3.41
CA SER A 116 -1.90 -3.51 3.35
C SER A 116 -2.73 -3.30 4.61
N TYR A 117 -4.02 -3.62 4.53
CA TYR A 117 -4.90 -3.64 5.68
C TYR A 117 -5.93 -4.76 5.59
N TRP A 118 -6.35 -5.25 6.76
CA TRP A 118 -7.42 -6.24 6.88
C TRP A 118 -8.78 -5.64 6.52
N VAL A 119 -9.55 -6.41 5.74
CA VAL A 119 -10.87 -5.99 5.25
C VAL A 119 -11.96 -6.97 5.63
N GLY A 120 -11.64 -8.26 5.76
CA GLY A 120 -12.62 -9.22 6.21
C GLY A 120 -12.03 -10.58 6.43
N GLU A 121 -12.81 -11.43 7.06
CA GLU A 121 -12.48 -12.82 7.29
C GLU A 121 -13.74 -13.68 7.31
N ASP A 122 -13.56 -14.95 6.99
CA ASP A 122 -14.55 -15.99 7.23
C ASP A 122 -13.87 -17.17 7.93
N GLY A 123 -14.52 -18.35 7.97
CA GLY A 123 -13.93 -19.52 8.62
C GLY A 123 -12.68 -20.08 7.92
N MET A 124 -12.52 -19.84 6.62
CA MET A 124 -11.47 -20.47 5.81
C MET A 124 -10.42 -19.48 5.31
N TYR A 125 -10.78 -18.21 5.12
CA TYR A 125 -9.97 -17.21 4.47
C TYR A 125 -9.98 -15.87 5.22
N GLU A 126 -8.91 -15.12 5.01
CA GLU A 126 -8.73 -13.71 5.38
C GLU A 126 -8.55 -12.90 4.10
N TRP A 127 -9.15 -11.72 4.05
CA TRP A 127 -9.03 -10.78 2.94
C TRP A 127 -8.28 -9.54 3.39
N TYR A 128 -7.25 -9.21 2.61
CA TYR A 128 -6.46 -8.00 2.76
C TYR A 128 -6.57 -7.16 1.50
N GLU A 129 -6.64 -5.84 1.66
CA GLU A 129 -6.45 -4.91 0.56
C GLU A 129 -5.04 -4.34 0.64
N VAL A 130 -4.27 -4.57 -0.42
CA VAL A 130 -2.89 -4.12 -0.59
C VAL A 130 -2.92 -2.85 -1.45
N VAL A 131 -2.33 -1.77 -0.93
CA VAL A 131 -2.16 -0.51 -1.66
C VAL A 131 -0.84 -0.58 -2.40
N MET A 132 -0.91 -0.42 -3.72
CA MET A 132 0.24 -0.44 -4.62
C MET A 132 0.33 0.87 -5.40
N VAL A 133 1.53 1.22 -5.82
CA VAL A 133 1.84 2.43 -6.58
C VAL A 133 2.69 2.10 -7.78
N ASP A 134 2.39 2.74 -8.90
CA ASP A 134 3.21 2.71 -10.11
C ASP A 134 4.33 3.77 -10.01
N PRO A 135 5.61 3.37 -9.90
CA PRO A 135 6.74 4.30 -9.85
C PRO A 135 6.98 5.03 -11.18
N HIS A 136 6.50 4.51 -12.31
CA HIS A 136 6.75 5.10 -13.62
C HIS A 136 5.73 6.18 -13.99
N HIS A 137 4.58 6.22 -13.31
CA HIS A 137 3.48 7.12 -13.62
C HIS A 137 3.80 8.60 -13.32
N PRO A 138 3.56 9.55 -14.25
CA PRO A 138 3.91 10.97 -14.08
C PRO A 138 3.24 11.62 -12.87
N CYS A 139 1.97 11.29 -12.59
CA CYS A 139 1.26 11.79 -11.41
C CYS A 139 1.91 11.40 -10.08
N VAL A 140 2.60 10.26 -10.02
CA VAL A 140 3.31 9.79 -8.81
C VAL A 140 4.68 10.47 -8.72
N LYS A 141 5.40 10.58 -9.84
CA LYS A 141 6.68 11.30 -9.93
C LYS A 141 6.56 12.77 -9.52
N ASN A 142 5.45 13.40 -9.88
CA ASN A 142 5.18 14.79 -9.53
C ASN A 142 4.66 14.96 -8.09
N ASP A 143 4.31 13.88 -7.37
CA ASP A 143 3.79 13.97 -6.01
C ASP A 143 4.93 14.08 -4.98
N PRO A 144 5.08 15.22 -4.27
CA PRO A 144 6.21 15.44 -3.37
C PRO A 144 6.26 14.46 -2.19
N GLU A 145 5.12 13.88 -1.79
CA GLU A 145 5.06 12.94 -0.66
C GLU A 145 5.39 11.49 -1.04
N ARG A 146 5.20 11.12 -2.31
CA ARG A 146 5.23 9.72 -2.77
C ARG A 146 6.23 9.44 -3.88
N ASN A 147 6.89 10.47 -4.41
CA ASN A 147 7.93 10.33 -5.42
C ASN A 147 9.16 9.52 -4.95
N TRP A 148 9.35 9.29 -3.65
CA TRP A 148 10.43 8.41 -3.16
C TRP A 148 10.32 6.97 -3.70
N VAL A 149 9.12 6.53 -4.09
CA VAL A 149 8.86 5.21 -4.69
C VAL A 149 9.47 5.10 -6.09
N CYS A 150 9.67 6.22 -6.79
CA CYS A 150 10.18 6.28 -8.16
C CYS A 150 11.72 6.14 -8.25
N GLY A 151 12.42 5.96 -7.13
CA GLY A 151 13.87 5.83 -7.05
C GLY A 151 14.56 6.99 -6.33
N VAL A 152 15.89 6.95 -6.28
CA VAL A 152 16.71 7.94 -5.56
C VAL A 152 16.59 9.30 -6.24
N ARG A 153 16.07 10.27 -5.47
CA ARG A 153 16.02 11.66 -5.90
C ARG A 153 17.43 12.24 -5.86
N ARG A 154 18.01 12.59 -7.01
CA ARG A 154 19.10 13.56 -7.04
C ARG A 154 18.51 14.87 -6.51
N LYS A 155 19.01 15.37 -5.37
CA LYS A 155 18.64 16.70 -4.87
C LYS A 155 19.02 17.67 -5.99
N VAL A 156 18.02 18.24 -6.68
CA VAL A 156 18.29 19.22 -7.72
C VAL A 156 18.81 20.45 -6.99
N ASP A 157 20.12 20.72 -7.13
CA ASP A 157 20.71 21.92 -6.55
C ASP A 157 20.20 23.13 -7.33
N HIS A 158 19.59 24.07 -6.62
CA HIS A 158 19.08 25.32 -7.19
C HIS A 158 20.04 26.48 -6.94
N SER A 159 21.19 26.22 -6.29
CA SER A 159 22.21 27.22 -5.98
C SER A 159 22.61 28.06 -7.19
N ASP A 160 22.76 27.45 -8.37
CA ASP A 160 23.11 28.17 -9.61
C ASP A 160 22.00 29.08 -10.13
N LYS A 161 20.72 28.69 -9.98
CA LYS A 161 19.58 29.55 -10.32
C LYS A 161 19.50 30.74 -9.37
N VAL A 162 19.69 30.50 -8.07
CA VAL A 162 19.69 31.54 -7.04
C VAL A 162 20.84 32.53 -7.26
N LYS A 163 22.06 32.05 -7.57
CA LYS A 163 23.21 32.89 -7.93
C LYS A 163 22.91 33.78 -9.14
N LYS A 164 22.38 33.22 -10.23
CA LYS A 164 22.01 33.99 -11.43
C LYS A 164 20.96 35.07 -11.15
N VAL A 165 19.97 34.78 -10.30
CA VAL A 165 18.95 35.76 -9.91
C VAL A 165 19.55 36.88 -9.06
N LEU A 166 20.41 36.53 -8.09
CA LEU A 166 21.14 37.49 -7.26
C LEU A 166 22.05 38.40 -8.08
N GLU A 167 22.78 37.84 -9.04
CA GLU A 167 23.67 38.58 -9.92
C GLU A 167 22.90 39.55 -10.83
N LYS A 168 21.73 39.12 -11.33
CA LYS A 168 20.82 39.96 -12.11
C LYS A 168 20.18 41.08 -11.29
N LEU A 169 19.86 40.82 -10.02
CA LEU A 169 19.37 41.83 -9.07
C LEU A 169 20.46 42.84 -8.71
N LYS A 170 21.69 42.39 -8.47
CA LYS A 170 22.85 43.26 -8.23
C LYS A 170 23.10 44.21 -9.40
N ARG A 171 23.12 43.69 -10.64
CA ARG A 171 23.24 44.53 -11.86
C ARG A 171 22.15 45.60 -11.95
N LYS A 172 20.89 45.24 -11.68
CA LYS A 172 19.78 46.22 -11.67
C LYS A 172 19.95 47.29 -10.59
N LEU A 173 20.49 46.93 -9.42
CA LEU A 173 20.74 47.87 -8.34
C LEU A 173 21.86 48.85 -8.70
N ASP A 174 22.93 48.35 -9.34
CA ASP A 174 24.06 49.16 -9.80
C ASP A 174 23.64 50.13 -10.93
N GLU A 175 22.78 49.69 -11.85
CA GLU A 175 22.17 50.53 -12.90
C GLU A 175 21.26 51.64 -12.32
N GLN A 176 20.52 51.35 -11.25
CA GLN A 176 19.70 52.37 -10.57
C GLN A 176 20.54 53.39 -9.79
N SER A 177 21.64 52.95 -9.18
CA SER A 177 22.54 53.80 -8.40
C SER A 177 23.37 54.75 -9.27
N SER A 178 23.64 54.34 -10.52
CA SER A 178 24.36 55.14 -11.52
C SER A 178 23.45 56.12 -12.28
N ALA A 179 22.14 55.87 -12.32
CA ALA A 179 21.15 56.78 -12.92
C ALA A 179 20.66 57.90 -11.96
N GLN A 180 21.02 57.84 -10.68
CA GLN A 180 20.67 58.84 -9.65
C GLN A 180 21.82 59.79 -9.27
N ARG A 181 22.99 59.67 -9.94
CA ARG A 181 24.09 60.64 -9.90
C ARG A 181 24.13 61.42 -11.19
#